data_AF-A0A7S2JIS5-F1
#
_entry.id   AF-A0A7S2JIS5-F1
#
_cell.length_a   1.000
_cell.length_b   1.000
_cell.length_c   1.000
_cell.angle_alpha   90.00
_cell.angle_beta   90.00
_cell.angle_gamma   90.00
#
_symmetry.space_group_name_H-M   'P 1'
#
loop_
_entity.id
_entity.type
_entity.pdbx_description
1 polymer ?
#
loop_
_entity_poly.entity_id
_entity_poly.type
_entity_poly.pdbx_seq_one_letter_code
_entity_poly.pdbx_strand_id
1 'polypeptide(L)'
;EAKEEAKEEEKEDMDVDDEGDEPPTVELTDEEKAVWFAPRTTSDVTEHAIAKEFANFSLPKKSEGFEDVKFLWAKESVAKEYLRQKILEKKKSTKVEDLKPSQWFQDKFAEWKKLFAEWQKKQEEFKASPAQKAKEAKAKANTEKKDGEDSEEEAAAAPDLFSIQDVCDIGDGEPLFKSFDLIDWASLQLRFELYMLQVAFSKDVNDPDRPGIPEAHFNFYYTRYFAKYLSPVSFGCKTLEEVCKLVKDTAALKDGLLTTPLTVQAEDQLSYFVKLSEEQRRERQRRIDAGDETARLHFQPAALSGVPAGGANKSAPKAQAAPKAA
;
A
#
# COMPACT_ATOMS: atom_id res chain seq x y z
N GLU A 1 -76.45 42.92 2.75
CA GLU A 1 -77.85 42.67 2.34
C GLU A 1 -77.91 42.96 0.85
N ALA A 2 -78.00 41.92 0.01
CA ALA A 2 -79.26 41.31 -0.44
C ALA A 2 -79.96 42.23 -1.45
N LYS A 3 -80.48 41.82 -2.61
CA LYS A 3 -80.60 40.54 -3.34
C LYS A 3 -81.32 41.00 -4.64
N GLU A 4 -80.88 40.60 -5.83
CA GLU A 4 -81.70 40.79 -7.04
C GLU A 4 -81.82 39.42 -7.73
N GLU A 5 -83.07 39.00 -7.88
CA GLU A 5 -83.53 37.77 -8.52
C GLU A 5 -83.91 38.04 -9.97
N ALA A 6 -83.53 37.14 -10.87
CA ALA A 6 -84.25 36.73 -12.09
C ALA A 6 -83.31 35.79 -12.87
N LYS A 7 -83.70 34.68 -13.49
CA LYS A 7 -84.95 33.91 -13.62
C LYS A 7 -84.52 32.62 -14.35
N GLU A 8 -85.07 31.49 -13.96
CA GLU A 8 -84.95 30.20 -14.67
C GLU A 8 -85.48 30.29 -16.11
N GLU A 9 -84.75 29.67 -17.04
CA GLU A 9 -85.30 29.09 -18.27
C GLU A 9 -84.57 27.77 -18.53
N GLU A 10 -85.36 26.71 -18.71
CA GLU A 10 -84.98 25.31 -18.84
C GLU A 10 -85.05 24.88 -20.32
N LYS A 11 -84.25 23.85 -20.67
CA LYS A 11 -84.02 23.13 -21.94
C LYS A 11 -82.69 23.51 -22.63
N GLU A 12 -81.87 22.57 -23.09
CA GLU A 12 -82.16 21.26 -23.66
C GLU A 12 -80.90 20.36 -23.55
N ASP A 13 -81.12 19.05 -23.36
CA ASP A 13 -80.12 17.99 -23.28
C ASP A 13 -79.11 18.01 -24.45
N MET A 14 -77.82 18.04 -24.12
CA MET A 14 -76.77 17.47 -24.95
C MET A 14 -76.01 16.46 -24.10
N ASP A 15 -76.29 15.18 -24.35
CA ASP A 15 -75.42 14.05 -24.01
C ASP A 15 -74.00 14.37 -24.51
N VAL A 16 -73.10 14.64 -23.56
CA VAL A 16 -71.66 14.58 -23.78
C VAL A 16 -71.18 13.40 -22.94
N ASP A 17 -70.91 12.29 -23.63
CA ASP A 17 -70.32 11.08 -23.10
C ASP A 17 -69.19 11.39 -22.09
N ASP A 18 -69.36 10.84 -20.89
CA ASP A 18 -68.33 10.63 -19.88
C ASP A 18 -67.46 9.45 -20.31
N GLU A 19 -66.17 9.69 -20.55
CA GLU A 19 -65.03 8.76 -20.44
C GLU A 19 -63.80 9.55 -20.96
N GLY A 20 -62.84 10.01 -20.16
CA GLY A 20 -62.18 9.26 -19.10
C GLY A 20 -60.79 8.88 -19.60
N ASP A 21 -59.88 9.85 -19.69
CA ASP A 21 -58.44 9.58 -19.68
C ASP A 21 -57.75 10.82 -19.09
N GLU A 22 -57.66 10.84 -17.75
CA GLU A 22 -56.64 11.65 -17.08
C GLU A 22 -55.28 11.29 -17.72
N PRO A 23 -54.43 12.28 -18.05
CA PRO A 23 -53.14 11.97 -18.65
C PRO A 23 -52.42 10.96 -17.74
N PRO A 24 -51.87 9.87 -18.30
CA PRO A 24 -51.35 8.76 -17.50
C PRO A 24 -50.44 9.32 -16.43
N THR A 25 -50.83 9.12 -15.17
CA THR A 25 -50.08 9.58 -14.03
C THR A 25 -48.81 8.75 -14.01
N VAL A 26 -47.71 9.32 -14.52
CA VAL A 26 -46.41 8.65 -14.55
C VAL A 26 -45.93 8.57 -13.10
N GLU A 27 -46.29 7.48 -12.42
CA GLU A 27 -45.76 7.18 -11.11
C GLU A 27 -44.31 6.73 -11.29
N LEU A 28 -43.38 7.62 -10.94
CA LEU A 28 -41.96 7.29 -10.88
C LEU A 28 -41.79 6.08 -9.96
N THR A 29 -41.10 5.07 -10.48
CA THR A 29 -40.65 3.93 -9.69
C THR A 29 -39.79 4.42 -8.53
N ASP A 30 -39.68 3.62 -7.46
CA ASP A 30 -38.84 3.99 -6.31
C ASP A 30 -37.37 4.19 -6.71
N GLU A 31 -36.92 3.50 -7.76
CA GLU A 31 -35.61 3.67 -8.39
C GLU A 31 -35.46 5.02 -9.07
N GLU A 32 -36.47 5.47 -9.84
CA GLU A 32 -36.46 6.78 -10.51
C GLU A 32 -36.57 7.95 -9.52
N LYS A 33 -37.31 7.78 -8.43
CA LYS A 33 -37.36 8.78 -7.34
C LYS A 33 -36.01 8.94 -6.63
N ALA A 34 -35.15 7.92 -6.67
CA ALA A 34 -33.79 7.98 -6.13
C ALA A 34 -32.79 8.65 -7.09
N VAL A 35 -33.15 8.86 -8.36
CA VAL A 35 -32.29 9.49 -9.38
C VAL A 35 -32.45 11.02 -9.33
N TRP A 36 -31.44 11.69 -8.78
CA TRP A 36 -31.42 13.17 -8.68
C TRP A 36 -31.03 13.85 -9.99
N PHE A 37 -30.31 13.14 -10.86
CA PHE A 37 -29.73 13.67 -12.08
C PHE A 37 -30.05 12.75 -13.25
N ALA A 38 -30.52 13.32 -14.36
CA ALA A 38 -30.73 12.56 -15.59
C ALA A 38 -29.43 11.80 -15.98
N PRO A 39 -29.48 10.46 -16.16
CA PRO A 39 -28.31 9.69 -16.52
C PRO A 39 -27.78 10.14 -17.88
N ARG A 40 -26.49 10.50 -17.94
CA ARG A 40 -25.82 10.90 -19.18
C ARG A 40 -24.92 9.77 -19.67
N THR A 41 -24.97 9.50 -20.96
CA THR A 41 -24.08 8.52 -21.62
C THR A 41 -22.72 9.12 -21.95
N THR A 42 -22.62 10.45 -22.04
CA THR A 42 -21.39 11.20 -22.33
C THR A 42 -21.03 12.11 -21.17
N SER A 43 -19.78 12.03 -20.70
CA SER A 43 -19.24 12.94 -19.68
C SER A 43 -18.79 14.26 -20.31
N ASP A 44 -19.11 15.38 -19.67
CA ASP A 44 -18.72 16.72 -20.12
C ASP A 44 -17.22 16.99 -19.88
N VAL A 45 -16.61 16.29 -18.92
CA VAL A 45 -15.20 16.41 -18.55
C VAL A 45 -14.55 15.03 -18.59
N THR A 46 -13.31 14.96 -19.08
CA THR A 46 -12.55 13.69 -19.10
C THR A 46 -12.25 13.23 -17.68
N GLU A 47 -12.19 11.91 -17.48
CA GLU A 47 -11.84 11.35 -16.17
C GLU A 47 -10.48 11.83 -15.69
N HIS A 48 -9.52 12.02 -16.60
CA HIS A 48 -8.20 12.56 -16.30
C HIS A 48 -8.26 14.00 -15.76
N ALA A 49 -9.06 14.88 -16.37
CA ALA A 49 -9.22 16.25 -15.88
C ALA A 49 -9.92 16.29 -14.51
N ILE A 50 -10.93 15.43 -14.29
CA ILE A 50 -11.56 15.29 -12.97
C ILE A 50 -10.54 14.77 -11.95
N ALA A 51 -9.78 13.73 -12.27
CA ALA A 51 -8.78 13.14 -11.37
C ALA A 51 -7.67 14.13 -10.96
N LYS A 52 -7.42 15.16 -11.77
CA LYS A 52 -6.46 16.21 -11.44
C LYS A 52 -7.02 17.26 -10.48
N GLU A 53 -8.26 17.68 -10.69
CA GLU A 53 -8.83 18.86 -10.00
C GLU A 53 -9.85 18.52 -8.90
N PHE A 54 -10.29 17.27 -8.75
CA PHE A 54 -11.35 16.93 -7.80
C PHE A 54 -11.03 17.28 -6.35
N ALA A 55 -9.74 17.30 -5.97
CA ALA A 55 -9.31 17.70 -4.64
C ALA A 55 -9.54 19.19 -4.35
N ASN A 56 -9.65 20.01 -5.40
CA ASN A 56 -9.90 21.45 -5.33
C ASN A 56 -11.40 21.79 -5.37
N PHE A 57 -12.29 20.80 -5.48
CA PHE A 57 -13.73 21.07 -5.54
C PHE A 57 -14.23 21.65 -4.22
N SER A 58 -14.93 22.79 -4.32
CA SER A 58 -15.56 23.46 -3.20
C SER A 58 -16.98 23.88 -3.54
N LEU A 59 -17.81 24.05 -2.51
CA LEU A 59 -19.10 24.69 -2.68
C LEU A 59 -18.93 26.21 -2.70
N PRO A 60 -19.80 26.95 -3.42
CA PRO A 60 -19.77 28.40 -3.46
C PRO A 60 -19.85 29.02 -2.07
N LYS A 61 -19.04 30.04 -1.82
CA LYS A 61 -19.02 30.81 -0.56
C LYS A 61 -19.41 32.25 -0.83
N LYS A 62 -20.16 32.88 0.07
CA LYS A 62 -20.46 34.33 -0.04
C LYS A 62 -19.20 35.21 -0.14
N SER A 63 -18.08 34.76 0.45
CA SER A 63 -16.78 35.44 0.34
C SER A 63 -16.19 35.49 -1.06
N GLU A 64 -16.70 34.69 -2.00
CA GLU A 64 -16.26 34.65 -3.40
C GLU A 64 -16.98 35.72 -4.27
N GLY A 65 -17.88 36.52 -3.67
CA GLY A 65 -18.57 37.62 -4.36
C GLY A 65 -19.94 37.26 -4.93
N PHE A 66 -20.51 36.10 -4.57
CA PHE A 66 -21.86 35.72 -4.97
C PHE A 66 -22.92 36.56 -4.21
N GLU A 67 -23.88 37.12 -4.95
CA GLU A 67 -25.00 37.91 -4.39
C GLU A 67 -25.93 37.06 -3.52
N ASP A 68 -26.24 35.84 -3.97
CA ASP A 68 -26.98 34.84 -3.18
C ASP A 68 -26.56 33.41 -3.54
N VAL A 69 -26.58 32.50 -2.55
CA VAL A 69 -26.26 31.08 -2.71
C VAL A 69 -27.42 30.26 -2.14
N LYS A 70 -28.23 29.66 -3.03
CA LYS A 70 -29.41 28.87 -2.67
C LYS A 70 -29.15 27.39 -2.88
N PHE A 71 -29.32 26.60 -1.83
CA PHE A 71 -29.25 25.14 -1.91
C PHE A 71 -30.66 24.57 -2.10
N LEU A 72 -31.03 24.25 -3.35
CA LEU A 72 -32.40 23.88 -3.72
C LEU A 72 -32.76 22.43 -3.40
N TRP A 73 -31.80 21.51 -3.48
CA TRP A 73 -32.07 20.08 -3.31
C TRP A 73 -31.76 19.54 -1.92
N ALA A 74 -30.81 20.14 -1.20
CA ALA A 74 -30.43 19.74 0.14
C ALA A 74 -29.97 20.94 0.96
N LYS A 75 -29.97 20.85 2.29
CA LYS A 75 -29.41 21.92 3.15
C LYS A 75 -27.89 22.02 2.94
N GLU A 76 -27.32 23.20 3.20
CA GLU A 76 -25.88 23.47 3.05
C GLU A 76 -24.99 22.43 3.76
N SER A 77 -25.34 22.01 4.97
CA SER A 77 -24.58 21.00 5.72
C SER A 77 -24.55 19.64 5.02
N VAL A 78 -25.69 19.21 4.47
CA VAL A 78 -25.81 17.93 3.74
C VAL A 78 -25.04 17.99 2.43
N ALA A 79 -25.12 19.12 1.72
CA ALA A 79 -24.35 19.33 0.49
C ALA A 79 -22.83 19.31 0.74
N LYS A 80 -22.37 19.92 1.83
CA LYS A 80 -20.96 19.90 2.26
C LYS A 80 -20.48 18.48 2.54
N GLU A 81 -21.28 17.71 3.28
CA GLU A 81 -20.93 16.33 3.61
C GLU A 81 -20.91 15.44 2.36
N TYR A 82 -21.90 15.58 1.48
CA TYR A 82 -21.95 14.85 0.23
C TYR A 82 -20.73 15.13 -0.66
N LEU A 83 -20.34 16.39 -0.84
CA LEU A 83 -19.15 16.75 -1.60
C LEU A 83 -17.88 16.18 -0.94
N ARG A 84 -17.76 16.30 0.38
CA ARG A 84 -16.64 15.73 1.13
C ARG A 84 -16.55 14.22 0.91
N GLN A 85 -17.65 13.50 1.05
CA GLN A 85 -17.70 12.05 0.81
C GLN A 85 -17.29 11.71 -0.64
N LYS A 86 -17.78 12.46 -1.63
CA LYS A 86 -17.39 12.26 -3.04
C LYS A 86 -15.90 12.50 -3.29
N ILE A 87 -15.32 13.52 -2.66
CA ILE A 87 -13.88 13.77 -2.72
C ILE A 87 -13.11 12.60 -2.09
N LEU A 88 -13.52 12.12 -0.91
CA LEU A 88 -12.88 10.99 -0.23
C LEU A 88 -12.97 9.69 -1.04
N GLU A 89 -14.14 9.38 -1.61
CA GLU A 89 -14.34 8.24 -2.52
C GLU A 89 -13.40 8.34 -3.73
N LYS A 90 -13.31 9.53 -4.33
CA LYS A 90 -12.39 9.75 -5.45
C LYS A 90 -10.94 9.63 -5.04
N LYS A 91 -10.51 10.17 -3.89
CA LYS A 91 -9.13 10.02 -3.35
C LYS A 91 -8.76 8.54 -3.19
N LYS A 92 -9.68 7.70 -2.71
CA LYS A 92 -9.47 6.25 -2.58
C LYS A 92 -9.34 5.54 -3.93
N SER A 93 -10.17 5.93 -4.91
CA SER A 93 -10.17 5.31 -6.24
C SER A 93 -9.07 5.81 -7.19
N THR A 94 -8.46 6.97 -6.91
CA THR A 94 -7.51 7.63 -7.81
C THR A 94 -6.09 7.61 -7.29
N LYS A 95 -5.14 7.46 -8.22
CA LYS A 95 -3.70 7.51 -7.96
C LYS A 95 -3.24 8.97 -7.91
N VAL A 96 -2.20 9.26 -7.12
CA VAL A 96 -1.50 10.55 -7.18
C VAL A 96 -0.46 10.46 -8.30
N GLU A 97 -0.82 10.88 -9.51
CA GLU A 97 0.00 10.67 -10.72
C GLU A 97 1.33 11.44 -10.69
N ASP A 98 1.31 12.65 -10.13
CA ASP A 98 2.46 13.56 -10.05
C ASP A 98 3.38 13.28 -8.85
N LEU A 99 3.07 12.26 -8.04
CA LEU A 99 3.90 11.88 -6.90
C LEU A 99 5.30 11.46 -7.35
N LYS A 100 6.32 12.06 -6.72
CA LYS A 100 7.73 11.72 -6.94
C LYS A 100 8.36 11.39 -5.59
N PRO A 101 9.21 10.36 -5.51
CA PRO A 101 9.92 10.05 -4.27
C PRO A 101 10.77 11.24 -3.85
N SER A 102 10.57 11.70 -2.61
CA SER A 102 11.33 12.83 -2.07
C SER A 102 12.82 12.53 -1.95
N GLN A 103 13.61 13.60 -1.78
CA GLN A 103 15.04 13.48 -1.50
C GLN A 103 15.30 12.62 -0.25
N TRP A 104 14.45 12.77 0.78
CA TRP A 104 14.51 11.96 2.00
C TRP A 104 14.45 10.46 1.70
N PHE A 105 13.51 10.02 0.86
CA PHE A 105 13.43 8.62 0.47
C PHE A 105 14.67 8.18 -0.32
N GLN A 106 15.14 9.01 -1.25
CA GLN A 106 16.31 8.68 -2.08
C GLN A 106 17.56 8.50 -1.22
N ASP A 107 17.77 9.37 -0.22
CA ASP A 107 18.88 9.29 0.72
C ASP A 107 18.79 8.02 1.58
N LYS A 108 17.62 7.73 2.14
CA LYS A 108 17.39 6.50 2.94
C LYS A 108 17.55 5.23 2.12
N PHE A 109 17.10 5.24 0.86
CA PHE A 109 17.28 4.11 -0.04
C PHE A 109 18.75 3.93 -0.45
N ALA A 110 19.50 5.01 -0.60
CA ALA A 110 20.95 4.94 -0.83
C ALA A 110 21.70 4.39 0.39
N GLU A 111 21.34 4.85 1.60
CA GLU A 111 21.85 4.34 2.88
C GLU A 111 21.59 2.83 2.99
N TRP A 112 20.36 2.41 2.74
CA TRP A 112 19.98 0.99 2.75
C TRP A 112 20.83 0.15 1.80
N LYS A 113 20.96 0.56 0.53
CA LYS A 113 21.76 -0.19 -0.46
C LYS A 113 23.21 -0.36 -0.01
N LYS A 114 23.79 0.66 0.62
CA LYS A 114 25.15 0.60 1.15
C LYS A 114 25.22 -0.40 2.31
N LEU A 115 24.36 -0.26 3.32
CA LEU A 115 24.35 -1.15 4.48
C LEU A 115 24.07 -2.61 4.09
N PHE A 116 23.12 -2.82 3.19
CA PHE A 116 22.77 -4.16 2.70
C PHE A 116 23.97 -4.86 2.07
N ALA A 117 24.69 -4.16 1.17
CA ALA A 117 25.90 -4.70 0.55
C ALA A 117 27.02 -4.94 1.56
N GLU A 118 27.18 -4.04 2.54
CA GLU A 118 28.14 -4.20 3.63
C GLU A 118 27.82 -5.43 4.49
N TRP A 119 26.54 -5.67 4.82
CA TRP A 119 26.14 -6.85 5.59
C TRP A 119 26.35 -8.15 4.82
N GLN A 120 25.99 -8.21 3.53
CA GLN A 120 26.28 -9.37 2.70
C GLN A 120 27.77 -9.67 2.64
N LYS A 121 28.59 -8.64 2.41
CA LYS A 121 30.05 -8.77 2.40
C LYS A 121 30.59 -9.26 3.74
N LYS A 122 30.14 -8.71 4.87
CA LYS A 122 30.54 -9.17 6.20
C LYS A 122 30.16 -10.64 6.45
N GLN A 123 29.00 -11.06 5.95
CA GLN A 123 28.59 -12.46 6.04
C GLN A 123 29.53 -13.37 5.25
N GLU A 124 29.88 -12.97 4.02
CA GLU A 124 30.82 -13.70 3.16
C GLU A 124 32.21 -13.78 3.81
N GLU A 125 32.73 -12.66 4.33
CA GLU A 125 34.02 -12.60 5.03
C GLU A 125 34.02 -13.49 6.28
N PHE A 126 32.95 -13.47 7.07
CA PHE A 126 32.81 -14.32 8.25
C PHE A 126 32.78 -15.82 7.87
N LYS A 127 31.94 -16.20 6.90
CA LYS A 127 31.88 -17.58 6.36
C LYS A 127 33.20 -18.02 5.72
N ALA A 128 33.97 -17.09 5.16
CA ALA A 128 35.28 -17.37 4.57
C ALA A 128 36.39 -17.56 5.60
N SER A 129 36.21 -17.07 6.84
CA SER A 129 37.23 -17.06 7.89
C SER A 129 37.71 -18.48 8.26
N PRO A 130 39.03 -18.68 8.53
CA PRO A 130 39.55 -19.99 8.91
C PRO A 130 38.89 -20.56 10.17
N ALA A 131 38.59 -19.69 11.15
CA ALA A 131 37.94 -20.07 12.39
C ALA A 131 36.52 -20.64 12.15
N GLN A 132 35.73 -19.97 11.30
CA GLN A 132 34.38 -20.43 10.97
C GLN A 132 34.41 -21.70 10.11
N LYS A 133 35.28 -21.78 9.10
CA LYS A 133 35.45 -22.99 8.30
C LYS A 133 35.86 -24.21 9.14
N ALA A 134 36.74 -24.00 10.12
CA ALA A 134 37.13 -25.07 11.06
C ALA A 134 35.96 -25.50 11.96
N LYS A 135 35.13 -24.55 12.44
CA LYS A 135 33.91 -24.87 13.21
C LYS A 135 32.89 -25.65 12.37
N GLU A 136 32.63 -25.23 11.14
CA GLU A 136 31.70 -25.90 10.22
C GLU A 136 32.19 -27.31 9.82
N ALA A 137 33.49 -27.47 9.57
CA ALA A 137 34.07 -28.79 9.29
C ALA A 137 33.93 -29.75 10.48
N LYS A 138 34.14 -29.25 11.71
CA LYS A 138 33.92 -30.05 12.94
C LYS A 138 32.45 -30.41 13.14
N ALA A 139 31.53 -29.48 12.89
CA ALA A 139 30.09 -29.73 13.01
C ALA A 139 29.65 -30.84 12.05
N LYS A 140 30.01 -30.74 10.76
CA LYS A 140 29.68 -31.76 9.74
C LYS A 140 30.24 -33.14 10.07
N ALA A 141 31.47 -33.22 10.58
CA ALA A 141 32.10 -34.48 10.99
C ALA A 141 31.44 -35.14 12.22
N ASN A 142 30.72 -34.36 13.04
CA ASN A 142 29.99 -34.85 14.21
C ASN A 142 28.57 -35.31 13.86
N THR A 143 27.91 -34.65 12.88
CA THR A 143 26.58 -35.03 12.41
C THR A 143 26.59 -36.38 11.68
N GLU A 144 27.66 -36.73 10.96
CA GLU A 144 27.83 -38.06 10.33
C GLU A 144 28.07 -39.21 11.32
N LYS A 145 28.21 -38.94 12.62
CA LYS A 145 28.46 -39.95 13.67
C LYS A 145 27.34 -40.09 14.71
N LYS A 146 26.26 -39.31 14.62
CA LYS A 146 25.11 -39.36 15.54
C LYS A 146 23.81 -39.56 14.76
N ASP A 147 23.56 -40.80 14.33
CA ASP A 147 22.19 -41.29 14.16
C ASP A 147 21.72 -41.78 15.54
N GLY A 148 20.85 -40.99 16.18
CA GLY A 148 20.16 -41.38 17.41
C GLY A 148 20.76 -40.83 18.70
N GLU A 149 20.54 -39.54 18.99
CA GLU A 149 20.05 -39.12 20.31
C GLU A 149 19.64 -37.66 20.25
N ASP A 150 18.41 -37.43 20.70
CA ASP A 150 17.74 -36.15 20.90
C ASP A 150 18.68 -35.16 21.59
N SER A 151 19.08 -34.13 20.86
CA SER A 151 19.85 -33.02 21.42
C SER A 151 18.90 -31.84 21.50
N GLU A 152 18.04 -31.86 22.53
CA GLU A 152 17.60 -30.64 23.20
C GLU A 152 18.85 -29.92 23.72
N GLU A 153 19.54 -29.23 22.82
CA GLU A 153 20.55 -28.27 23.21
C GLU A 153 19.76 -27.09 23.78
N GLU A 154 19.76 -27.03 25.11
CA GLU A 154 19.25 -25.93 25.91
C GLU A 154 19.43 -24.62 25.16
N ALA A 155 18.32 -23.92 24.94
CA ALA A 155 18.32 -22.53 24.54
C ALA A 155 19.01 -21.71 25.64
N ALA A 156 20.34 -21.74 25.69
CA ALA A 156 21.16 -20.79 26.39
C ALA A 156 20.62 -19.44 25.99
N ALA A 157 20.07 -18.71 26.97
CA ALA A 157 19.24 -17.53 26.77
C ALA A 157 19.89 -16.60 25.75
N ALA A 158 19.46 -16.73 24.49
CA ALA A 158 20.02 -15.94 23.42
C ALA A 158 19.77 -14.49 23.81
N PRO A 159 20.80 -13.63 23.79
CA PRO A 159 20.61 -12.23 24.16
C PRO A 159 19.44 -11.66 23.35
N ASP A 160 18.60 -10.86 24.02
CA ASP A 160 17.45 -10.23 23.39
C ASP A 160 17.91 -9.53 22.10
N LEU A 161 17.39 -10.00 20.96
CA LEU A 161 17.77 -9.56 19.62
C LEU A 161 17.66 -8.05 19.47
N PHE A 162 16.68 -7.44 20.15
CA PHE A 162 16.43 -6.02 20.05
C PHE A 162 17.38 -5.16 20.89
N SER A 163 18.01 -5.74 21.91
CA SER A 163 19.04 -5.09 22.73
C SER A 163 20.41 -4.98 22.03
N ILE A 164 20.64 -5.74 20.95
CA ILE A 164 21.91 -5.77 20.21
C ILE A 164 22.17 -4.41 19.54
N GLN A 165 23.31 -3.79 19.84
CA GLN A 165 23.66 -2.48 19.27
C GLN A 165 24.31 -2.60 17.88
N ASP A 166 25.29 -3.49 17.72
CA ASP A 166 25.95 -3.76 16.44
C ASP A 166 25.51 -5.12 15.89
N VAL A 167 24.74 -5.13 14.80
CA VAL A 167 24.31 -6.35 14.12
C VAL A 167 25.44 -7.05 13.37
N CYS A 168 26.59 -6.40 13.22
CA CYS A 168 27.76 -6.95 12.54
C CYS A 168 28.72 -7.69 13.47
N ASP A 169 28.60 -7.50 14.77
CA ASP A 169 29.41 -8.18 15.78
C ASP A 169 28.58 -8.34 17.07
N ILE A 170 28.02 -9.53 17.25
CA ILE A 170 27.28 -9.92 18.46
C ILE A 170 28.18 -10.58 19.50
N GLY A 171 29.50 -10.58 19.27
CA GLY A 171 30.52 -11.29 20.05
C GLY A 171 31.45 -12.09 19.14
N ASP A 172 32.75 -12.08 19.44
CA ASP A 172 33.79 -12.82 18.71
C ASP A 172 33.84 -12.55 17.18
N GLY A 173 33.38 -11.36 16.73
CA GLY A 173 33.33 -11.00 15.31
C GLY A 173 32.21 -11.71 14.54
N GLU A 174 31.23 -12.26 15.25
CA GLU A 174 30.10 -12.96 14.65
C GLU A 174 28.99 -11.98 14.25
N PRO A 175 28.58 -11.90 12.97
CA PRO A 175 27.44 -11.08 12.60
C PRO A 175 26.11 -11.77 12.95
N LEU A 176 25.10 -10.98 13.31
CA LEU A 176 23.76 -11.49 13.66
C LEU A 176 23.12 -12.31 12.52
N PHE A 177 23.41 -11.92 11.28
CA PHE A 177 22.94 -12.55 10.05
C PHE A 177 23.87 -13.67 9.55
N LYS A 178 24.76 -14.24 10.39
CA LYS A 178 25.69 -15.32 9.96
C LYS A 178 24.98 -16.48 9.25
N SER A 179 23.77 -16.81 9.69
CA SER A 179 22.98 -17.94 9.20
C SER A 179 21.96 -17.57 8.12
N PHE A 180 22.01 -16.35 7.57
CA PHE A 180 21.12 -15.97 6.48
C PHE A 180 21.48 -16.74 5.19
N ASP A 181 20.45 -17.24 4.53
CA ASP A 181 20.55 -17.70 3.14
C ASP A 181 19.91 -16.68 2.19
N LEU A 182 19.91 -16.97 0.89
CA LEU A 182 19.37 -16.06 -0.13
C LEU A 182 17.90 -15.68 0.14
N ILE A 183 17.11 -16.61 0.69
CA ILE A 183 15.70 -16.37 1.05
C ILE A 183 15.59 -15.39 2.23
N ASP A 184 16.51 -15.45 3.19
CA ASP A 184 16.51 -14.52 4.33
C ASP A 184 16.91 -13.12 3.87
N TRP A 185 17.89 -13.00 2.97
CA TRP A 185 18.26 -11.74 2.33
C TRP A 185 17.10 -11.14 1.53
N ALA A 186 16.37 -11.96 0.76
CA ALA A 186 15.19 -11.52 0.03
C ALA A 186 14.06 -11.09 0.97
N SER A 187 13.86 -11.78 2.09
CA SER A 187 12.87 -11.43 3.11
C SER A 187 13.24 -10.12 3.83
N LEU A 188 14.52 -9.91 4.13
CA LEU A 188 15.03 -8.65 4.67
C LEU A 188 14.78 -7.48 3.72
N GLN A 189 15.07 -7.66 2.42
CA GLN A 189 14.79 -6.64 1.40
C GLN A 189 13.28 -6.33 1.34
N LEU A 190 12.43 -7.36 1.33
CA LEU A 190 10.98 -7.21 1.28
C LEU A 190 10.44 -6.42 2.47
N ARG A 191 10.92 -6.71 3.70
CA ARG A 191 10.56 -5.95 4.92
C ARG A 191 10.84 -4.47 4.77
N PHE A 192 12.08 -4.14 4.39
CA PHE A 192 12.50 -2.76 4.20
C PHE A 192 11.64 -2.08 3.13
N GLU A 193 11.42 -2.72 1.98
CA GLU A 193 10.69 -2.11 0.86
C GLU A 193 9.23 -1.83 1.18
N LEU A 194 8.53 -2.79 1.79
CA LEU A 194 7.14 -2.58 2.17
C LEU A 194 7.02 -1.55 3.28
N TYR A 195 7.90 -1.55 4.28
CA TYR A 195 7.90 -0.51 5.33
C TYR A 195 8.18 0.87 4.73
N MET A 196 9.28 1.02 4.00
CA MET A 196 9.71 2.31 3.46
C MET A 196 8.73 2.87 2.45
N LEU A 197 8.05 2.04 1.67
CA LEU A 197 7.01 2.51 0.76
C LEU A 197 5.93 3.30 1.50
N GLN A 198 5.48 2.78 2.63
CA GLN A 198 4.38 3.37 3.41
C GLN A 198 4.82 4.67 4.09
N VAL A 199 6.01 4.65 4.71
CA VAL A 199 6.57 5.83 5.37
C VAL A 199 6.85 6.94 4.36
N ALA A 200 7.46 6.60 3.22
CA ALA A 200 7.75 7.57 2.17
C ALA A 200 6.47 8.11 1.53
N PHE A 201 5.50 7.25 1.24
CA PHE A 201 4.21 7.66 0.70
C PHE A 201 3.50 8.65 1.64
N SER A 202 3.45 8.36 2.95
CA SER A 202 2.82 9.26 3.92
C SER A 202 3.50 10.63 3.96
N LYS A 203 4.84 10.67 3.87
CA LYS A 203 5.61 11.92 3.87
C LYS A 203 5.45 12.72 2.57
N ASP A 204 5.46 12.03 1.44
CA ASP A 204 5.47 12.68 0.12
C ASP A 204 4.08 13.11 -0.33
N VAL A 205 3.04 12.34 0.00
CA VAL A 205 1.65 12.69 -0.28
C VAL A 205 1.15 13.77 0.68
N ASN A 206 1.52 13.66 1.96
CA ASN A 206 1.18 14.63 3.01
C ASN A 206 -0.31 15.06 3.02
N ASP A 207 -1.21 14.10 2.78
CA ASP A 207 -2.67 14.31 2.74
C ASP A 207 -3.32 13.43 3.81
N PRO A 208 -3.96 14.00 4.85
CA PRO A 208 -4.57 13.23 5.93
C PRO A 208 -5.74 12.35 5.43
N ASP A 209 -6.35 12.69 4.28
CA ASP A 209 -7.40 11.87 3.67
C ASP A 209 -6.85 10.70 2.84
N ARG A 210 -5.51 10.55 2.75
CA ARG A 210 -4.80 9.41 2.14
C ARG A 210 -3.95 8.71 3.21
N PRO A 211 -4.56 8.03 4.18
CA PRO A 211 -3.86 7.45 5.33
C PRO A 211 -2.95 6.26 5.00
N GLY A 212 -3.04 5.71 3.79
CA GLY A 212 -2.24 4.58 3.34
C GLY A 212 -2.41 4.32 1.85
N ILE A 213 -1.78 3.26 1.36
CA ILE A 213 -1.79 2.90 -0.05
C ILE A 213 -2.89 1.87 -0.32
N PRO A 214 -3.88 2.17 -1.16
CA PRO A 214 -4.86 1.17 -1.57
C PRO A 214 -4.20 0.00 -2.31
N GLU A 215 -4.60 -1.23 -2.01
CA GLU A 215 -4.07 -2.46 -2.61
C GLU A 215 -4.09 -2.40 -4.14
N ALA A 216 -5.18 -1.93 -4.74
CA ALA A 216 -5.32 -1.79 -6.19
C ALA A 216 -4.26 -0.88 -6.83
N HIS A 217 -3.70 0.06 -6.06
CA HIS A 217 -2.69 1.02 -6.52
C HIS A 217 -1.29 0.70 -6.01
N PHE A 218 -1.12 -0.39 -5.24
CA PHE A 218 0.15 -0.77 -4.63
C PHE A 218 1.30 -0.79 -5.63
N ASN A 219 1.15 -1.52 -6.73
CA ASN A 219 2.21 -1.65 -7.73
C ASN A 219 2.53 -0.34 -8.45
N PHE A 220 1.56 0.58 -8.59
CA PHE A 220 1.81 1.90 -9.15
C PHE A 220 2.81 2.67 -8.28
N TYR A 221 2.58 2.71 -6.96
CA TYR A 221 3.48 3.38 -6.03
C TYR A 221 4.79 2.61 -5.86
N TYR A 222 4.74 1.29 -5.75
CA TYR A 222 5.94 0.45 -5.62
C TYR A 222 6.91 0.68 -6.79
N THR A 223 6.42 0.71 -8.03
CA THR A 223 7.23 1.03 -9.20
C THR A 223 7.72 2.48 -9.21
N ARG A 224 6.92 3.44 -8.70
CA ARG A 224 7.34 4.83 -8.59
C ARG A 224 8.53 5.01 -7.63
N TYR A 225 8.54 4.30 -6.51
CA TYR A 225 9.60 4.40 -5.48
C TYR A 225 10.82 3.55 -5.79
N PHE A 226 10.63 2.29 -6.19
CA PHE A 226 11.74 1.34 -6.34
C PHE A 226 12.16 1.08 -7.78
N ALA A 227 11.47 1.65 -8.77
CA ALA A 227 11.70 1.39 -10.19
C ALA A 227 11.64 -0.11 -10.56
N LYS A 228 10.86 -0.89 -9.80
CA LYS A 228 10.61 -2.32 -10.06
C LYS A 228 9.16 -2.68 -9.74
N TYR A 229 8.74 -3.87 -10.16
CA TYR A 229 7.42 -4.42 -9.87
C TYR A 229 7.53 -5.49 -8.80
N LEU A 230 6.53 -5.61 -7.93
CA LEU A 230 6.45 -6.73 -6.98
C LEU A 230 5.42 -7.73 -7.49
N SER A 231 5.90 -8.92 -7.82
CA SER A 231 5.07 -10.06 -8.20
C SER A 231 4.92 -11.00 -7.01
N PRO A 232 3.70 -11.22 -6.48
CA PRO A 232 3.46 -12.20 -5.41
C PRO A 232 3.97 -13.60 -5.76
N VAL A 233 3.85 -14.00 -7.03
CA VAL A 233 4.27 -15.32 -7.52
C VAL A 233 5.76 -15.55 -7.31
N SER A 234 6.57 -14.50 -7.38
CA SER A 234 8.01 -14.59 -7.12
C SER A 234 8.34 -15.00 -5.69
N PHE A 235 7.44 -14.75 -4.74
CA PHE A 235 7.57 -15.11 -3.32
C PHE A 235 6.81 -16.39 -2.95
N GLY A 236 6.27 -17.12 -3.94
CA GLY A 236 5.43 -18.28 -3.69
C GLY A 236 3.99 -17.93 -3.26
N CYS A 237 3.58 -16.68 -3.44
CA CYS A 237 2.27 -16.16 -3.06
C CYS A 237 1.37 -15.92 -4.28
N LYS A 238 0.06 -15.86 -4.07
CA LYS A 238 -0.95 -15.53 -5.08
C LYS A 238 -1.42 -14.09 -5.00
N THR A 239 -1.45 -13.51 -3.80
CA THR A 239 -2.00 -12.19 -3.53
C THR A 239 -1.00 -11.30 -2.78
N LEU A 240 -1.23 -9.99 -2.79
CA LEU A 240 -0.43 -9.05 -1.98
C LEU A 240 -0.60 -9.32 -0.47
N GLU A 241 -1.80 -9.74 -0.06
CA GLU A 241 -2.08 -10.11 1.33
C GLU A 241 -1.19 -11.27 1.80
N GLU A 242 -1.02 -12.31 0.98
CA GLU A 242 -0.11 -13.42 1.28
C GLU A 242 1.35 -12.97 1.37
N VAL A 243 1.79 -12.03 0.52
CA VAL A 243 3.13 -11.43 0.62
C VAL A 243 3.29 -10.66 1.93
N CYS A 244 2.28 -9.88 2.34
CA CYS A 244 2.32 -9.16 3.62
C CYS A 244 2.41 -10.15 4.80
N LYS A 245 1.77 -11.32 4.73
CA LYS A 245 1.88 -12.36 5.77
C LYS A 245 3.31 -12.91 5.92
N LEU A 246 4.12 -12.90 4.85
CA LEU A 246 5.54 -13.28 4.93
C LEU A 246 6.36 -12.28 5.74
N VAL A 247 5.93 -11.02 5.85
CA VAL A 247 6.62 -9.94 6.57
C VAL A 247 5.65 -9.17 7.45
N LYS A 248 4.80 -9.93 8.17
CA LYS A 248 3.69 -9.42 9.01
C LYS A 248 4.15 -8.46 10.10
N ASP A 249 5.42 -8.47 10.43
CA ASP A 249 6.06 -7.56 11.38
C ASP A 249 6.28 -6.15 10.82
N THR A 250 6.33 -5.97 9.49
CA THR A 250 6.54 -4.66 8.84
C THR A 250 5.38 -4.19 7.96
N ALA A 251 4.51 -5.10 7.53
CA ALA A 251 3.45 -4.79 6.57
C ALA A 251 2.20 -5.62 6.82
N ALA A 252 1.04 -4.98 6.71
CA ALA A 252 -0.27 -5.57 6.78
C ALA A 252 -1.21 -4.89 5.78
N LEU A 253 -2.24 -5.61 5.33
CA LEU A 253 -3.39 -5.01 4.66
C LEU A 253 -4.52 -4.88 5.67
N LYS A 254 -4.98 -3.65 5.90
CA LYS A 254 -6.13 -3.34 6.76
C LYS A 254 -7.11 -2.50 5.97
N ASP A 255 -8.35 -2.98 5.86
CA ASP A 255 -9.42 -2.31 5.11
C ASP A 255 -9.03 -1.97 3.64
N GLY A 256 -8.25 -2.86 3.01
CA GLY A 256 -7.75 -2.67 1.63
C GLY A 256 -6.61 -1.65 1.49
N LEU A 257 -6.05 -1.17 2.61
CA LEU A 257 -4.92 -0.26 2.66
C LEU A 257 -3.67 -0.97 3.21
N LEU A 258 -2.53 -0.74 2.59
CA LEU A 258 -1.23 -1.13 3.12
C LEU A 258 -0.88 -0.27 4.34
N THR A 259 -0.68 -0.91 5.48
CA THR A 259 -0.34 -0.30 6.77
C THR A 259 0.79 -1.06 7.47
N THR A 260 1.48 -0.38 8.38
CA THR A 260 2.62 -0.94 9.12
C THR A 260 2.18 -1.21 10.55
N PRO A 261 2.43 -2.42 11.08
CA PRO A 261 2.18 -2.72 12.48
C PRO A 261 3.31 -2.25 13.40
N LEU A 262 4.45 -1.79 12.84
CA LEU A 262 5.55 -1.25 13.64
C LEU A 262 5.12 0.04 14.33
N THR A 263 5.40 0.12 15.63
CA THR A 263 5.20 1.32 16.46
C THR A 263 6.47 2.15 16.59
N VAL A 264 7.61 1.62 16.15
CA VAL A 264 8.92 2.26 16.18
C VAL A 264 9.25 2.88 14.81
N GLN A 265 10.05 3.94 14.81
CA GLN A 265 10.56 4.60 13.59
C GLN A 265 11.76 3.82 13.05
N ALA A 266 11.50 2.68 12.41
CA ALA A 266 12.56 1.80 11.89
C ALA A 266 13.41 2.44 10.77
N GLU A 267 12.94 3.53 10.15
CA GLU A 267 13.71 4.31 9.18
C GLU A 267 14.95 4.99 9.77
N ASP A 268 14.97 5.21 11.09
CA ASP A 268 16.09 5.85 11.79
C ASP A 268 17.15 4.82 12.21
N GLN A 269 16.79 3.55 12.27
CA GLN A 269 17.68 2.44 12.59
C GLN A 269 17.46 1.29 11.61
N LEU A 270 18.06 1.38 10.41
CA LEU A 270 17.89 0.38 9.35
C LEU A 270 18.34 -1.04 9.76
N SER A 271 19.24 -1.16 10.74
CA SER A 271 19.63 -2.45 11.32
C SER A 271 18.48 -3.16 12.08
N TYR A 272 17.40 -2.45 12.39
CA TYR A 272 16.20 -3.02 13.00
C TYR A 272 15.56 -4.10 12.10
N PHE A 273 15.58 -3.91 10.77
CA PHE A 273 15.06 -4.92 9.84
C PHE A 273 15.86 -6.24 9.87
N VAL A 274 17.16 -6.18 10.18
CA VAL A 274 18.00 -7.37 10.37
C VAL A 274 17.53 -8.16 11.58
N LYS A 275 17.22 -7.46 12.69
CA LYS A 275 16.73 -8.08 13.93
C LYS A 275 15.39 -8.79 13.70
N LEU A 276 14.45 -8.11 13.04
CA LEU A 276 13.16 -8.71 12.64
C LEU A 276 13.34 -9.94 11.76
N SER A 277 14.28 -9.87 10.80
CA SER A 277 14.54 -10.98 9.89
C SER A 277 15.17 -12.18 10.60
N GLU A 278 16.11 -11.95 11.54
CA GLU A 278 16.71 -13.04 12.32
C GLU A 278 15.71 -13.65 13.31
N GLU A 279 14.83 -12.86 13.92
CA GLU A 279 13.75 -13.39 14.77
C GLU A 279 12.83 -14.32 13.98
N GLN A 280 12.34 -13.88 12.82
CA GLN A 280 11.50 -14.72 11.98
C GLN A 280 12.25 -15.95 11.46
N ARG A 281 13.53 -15.82 11.10
CA ARG A 281 14.36 -16.96 10.67
C ARG A 281 14.44 -18.02 11.77
N ARG A 282 14.70 -17.61 13.02
CA ARG A 282 14.75 -18.50 14.18
C ARG A 282 13.40 -19.16 14.45
N GLU A 283 12.30 -18.39 14.42
CA GLU A 283 10.94 -18.94 14.57
C GLU A 283 10.63 -19.98 13.48
N ARG A 284 10.95 -19.65 12.23
CA ARG A 284 10.76 -20.55 11.08
C ARG A 284 11.58 -21.83 11.23
N GLN A 285 12.85 -21.72 11.65
CA GLN A 285 13.71 -22.89 11.86
C GLN A 285 13.14 -23.79 12.97
N ARG A 286 12.72 -23.23 14.11
CA ARG A 286 12.09 -24.00 15.19
C ARG A 286 10.86 -24.75 14.74
N ARG A 287 10.02 -24.14 13.88
CA ARG A 287 8.85 -24.81 13.31
C ARG A 287 9.25 -25.97 12.40
N ILE A 288 10.25 -25.79 11.56
CA ILE A 288 10.77 -26.85 10.69
C ILE A 288 11.35 -28.00 11.53
N ASP A 289 12.12 -27.69 12.57
CA ASP A 289 12.73 -28.70 13.45
C ASP A 289 11.67 -29.47 14.25
N ALA A 290 10.53 -28.82 14.56
CA ALA A 290 9.35 -29.45 15.15
C ALA A 290 8.49 -30.25 14.13
N GLY A 291 8.92 -30.37 12.87
CA GLY A 291 8.25 -31.13 11.82
C GLY A 291 7.15 -30.38 11.07
N ASP A 292 6.99 -29.06 11.30
CA ASP A 292 6.07 -28.23 10.53
C ASP A 292 6.71 -27.79 9.20
N GLU A 293 6.57 -28.68 8.21
CA GLU A 293 7.06 -28.48 6.84
C GLU A 293 6.43 -27.27 6.14
N THR A 294 5.27 -26.78 6.62
CA THR A 294 4.61 -25.60 6.03
C THR A 294 5.36 -24.30 6.31
N ALA A 295 6.32 -24.31 7.23
CA ALA A 295 7.17 -23.16 7.52
C ALA A 295 8.28 -22.95 6.48
N ARG A 296 8.54 -23.91 5.57
CA ARG A 296 9.54 -23.75 4.51
C ARG A 296 9.09 -22.71 3.47
N LEU A 297 9.99 -21.78 3.17
CA LEU A 297 9.75 -20.74 2.17
C LEU A 297 10.36 -21.15 0.82
N HIS A 298 9.66 -20.83 -0.26
CA HIS A 298 10.09 -21.11 -1.63
C HIS A 298 9.96 -19.86 -2.50
N PHE A 299 11.08 -19.18 -2.75
CA PHE A 299 11.14 -18.00 -3.60
C PHE A 299 11.69 -18.33 -4.97
N GLN A 300 11.11 -17.73 -6.01
CA GLN A 300 11.65 -17.80 -7.37
C GLN A 300 12.90 -16.92 -7.49
N PRO A 301 13.80 -17.20 -8.46
CA PRO A 301 15.00 -16.40 -8.68
C PRO A 301 14.73 -14.89 -8.81
N ALA A 302 13.58 -14.50 -9.37
CA ALA A 302 13.17 -13.10 -9.48
C ALA A 302 13.11 -12.39 -8.11
N ALA A 303 12.58 -13.03 -7.06
CA ALA A 303 12.55 -12.47 -5.71
C ALA A 303 13.94 -12.39 -5.08
N LEU A 304 14.83 -13.34 -5.42
CA LEU A 304 16.22 -13.37 -4.95
C LEU A 304 17.09 -12.33 -5.66
N SER A 305 16.78 -12.00 -6.91
CA SER A 305 17.51 -11.03 -7.74
C SER A 305 17.19 -9.56 -7.43
N GLY A 306 16.12 -9.29 -6.67
CA GLY A 306 15.74 -7.95 -6.22
C GLY A 306 16.62 -7.38 -5.10
N VAL A 307 17.60 -8.18 -4.65
CA VAL A 307 18.68 -7.78 -3.75
C VAL A 307 19.57 -6.75 -4.45
N PRO A 308 19.79 -5.55 -3.88
CA PRO A 308 20.67 -4.56 -4.48
C PRO A 308 22.08 -5.13 -4.66
N ALA A 309 22.41 -5.53 -5.89
CA ALA A 309 23.77 -5.91 -6.22
C ALA A 309 24.67 -4.66 -6.02
N GLY A 310 25.76 -4.81 -5.27
CA GLY A 310 26.79 -3.79 -5.15
C GLY A 310 27.39 -3.46 -6.52
N GLY A 311 26.81 -2.48 -7.20
CA GLY A 311 27.21 -2.09 -8.55
C GLY A 311 26.50 -0.81 -8.97
N ALA A 312 27.29 0.25 -9.17
CA ALA A 312 26.85 1.58 -9.56
C ALA A 312 25.82 1.54 -10.71
N ASN A 313 24.60 2.02 -10.44
CA ASN A 313 23.59 2.18 -11.48
C ASN A 313 24.01 3.34 -12.39
N LYS A 314 24.60 3.03 -13.55
CA LYS A 314 24.73 3.96 -14.69
C LYS A 314 23.41 3.98 -15.45
N SER A 315 22.45 4.73 -14.95
CA SER A 315 21.30 5.15 -15.77
C SER A 315 20.93 6.59 -15.42
N ALA A 316 21.76 7.53 -15.87
CA ALA A 316 21.32 8.91 -16.04
C ALA A 316 20.43 8.97 -17.30
N PRO A 317 19.25 9.61 -17.26
CA PRO A 317 18.46 9.82 -18.46
C PRO A 317 19.21 10.75 -19.42
N LYS A 318 19.39 10.32 -20.67
CA LYS A 318 19.90 11.16 -21.76
C LYS A 318 18.98 12.38 -21.90
N ALA A 319 19.50 13.56 -21.59
CA ALA A 319 18.86 14.82 -21.96
C ALA A 319 18.68 14.84 -23.48
N GLN A 320 17.42 14.95 -23.93
CA GLN A 320 17.10 15.20 -25.32
C GLN A 320 17.65 16.58 -25.68
N ALA A 321 18.55 16.62 -26.65
CA ALA A 321 19.04 17.86 -27.23
C ALA A 321 17.89 18.56 -27.97
N ALA A 322 17.65 19.82 -27.62
CA ALA A 322 16.72 20.68 -28.33
C ALA A 322 17.15 20.87 -29.80
N PRO A 323 16.23 20.87 -30.76
CA PRO A 323 16.56 21.14 -32.15
C PRO A 323 17.00 22.59 -32.34
N LYS A 324 18.11 22.79 -33.06
CA LYS A 324 18.56 24.12 -33.49
C LYS A 324 17.52 24.73 -34.43
N ALA A 325 17.10 25.96 -34.12
CA ALA A 325 16.32 26.79 -35.03
C ALA A 325 17.12 27.10 -36.30
N ALA A 326 16.40 27.13 -37.42
CA ALA A 326 16.88 27.44 -38.76
C ALA A 326 17.24 28.93 -38.91
#